data_AF-A0A0P0DIX4-F1
#
_entry.id   AF-A0A0P0DIX4-F1
#
_cell.length_a   1.000
_cell.length_b   1.000
_cell.length_c   1.000
_cell.angle_alpha   90.00
_cell.angle_beta   90.00
_cell.angle_gamma   90.00
#
_symmetry.space_group_name_H-M   'P 1'
#
loop_
_entity.id
_entity.type
_entity.pdbx_description
1 polymer ?
#
loop_
_entity_poly.entity_id
_entity_poly.type
_entity_poly.pdbx_seq_one_letter_code
_entity_poly.pdbx_strand_id
1 'polypeptide(L)'
;MVSSLKTAVALLACFLGLASCQQQRQQQQQCNIEECLVKLRDPDPVKEGDIKIFCARTAEGLSCLDRCLDSPIYQATSPIVMGGVKQLLSEICAPGSSLGKRYLQESKCLNHQNTTIMDCATSMIEKYPALIQRPDPESIIRVFCCSIDRTEECIVEKVHKDCGRGAAKLVSEMMGKAFHPINQVICYFNNPAQCPQF
;
A
#
# COMPACT_ATOMS: atom_id res chain seq x y z
N MET A 1 -11.36 -1.90 9.82
CA MET A 1 -11.75 -1.97 8.40
C MET A 1 -10.72 -1.16 7.63
N VAL A 2 -9.91 -1.75 6.76
CA VAL A 2 -8.74 -1.13 6.12
C VAL A 2 -8.76 -1.42 4.62
N SER A 3 -9.07 -0.41 3.79
CA SER A 3 -9.15 -0.48 2.32
C SER A 3 -7.90 -1.02 1.63
N SER A 4 -8.04 -1.55 0.41
CA SER A 4 -6.93 -1.90 -0.51
C SER A 4 -5.90 -0.79 -0.71
N LEU A 5 -6.32 0.49 -0.82
CA LEU A 5 -5.40 1.63 -0.92
C LEU A 5 -4.65 1.87 0.40
N LYS A 6 -5.32 1.61 1.51
CA LYS A 6 -4.83 1.86 2.87
C LYS A 6 -3.91 0.72 3.34
N THR A 7 -4.13 -0.50 2.85
CA THR A 7 -3.21 -1.62 3.04
C THR A 7 -1.94 -1.47 2.21
N ALA A 8 -2.01 -0.91 0.99
CA ALA A 8 -0.80 -0.55 0.25
C ALA A 8 0.07 0.44 1.04
N VAL A 9 -0.55 1.44 1.68
CA VAL A 9 0.16 2.40 2.56
C VAL A 9 0.73 1.74 3.81
N ALA A 10 -0.05 0.89 4.48
CA ALA A 10 0.40 0.17 5.67
C ALA A 10 1.56 -0.81 5.35
N LEU A 11 1.45 -1.54 4.24
CA LEU A 11 2.52 -2.39 3.71
C LEU A 11 3.79 -1.60 3.45
N LEU A 12 3.68 -0.48 2.73
CA LEU A 12 4.82 0.39 2.41
C LEU A 12 5.47 0.97 3.66
N ALA A 13 4.68 1.41 4.64
CA ALA A 13 5.17 1.90 5.92
C ALA A 13 5.87 0.81 6.73
N CYS A 14 5.33 -0.42 6.76
CA CYS A 14 5.97 -1.57 7.40
C CYS A 14 7.29 -1.96 6.74
N PHE A 15 7.33 -2.05 5.40
CA PHE A 15 8.55 -2.42 4.67
C PHE A 15 9.68 -1.41 4.85
N LEU A 16 9.39 -0.12 4.89
CA LEU A 16 10.40 0.93 5.13
C LEU A 16 10.77 1.06 6.62
N GLY A 17 9.84 0.74 7.52
CA GLY A 17 10.02 0.77 8.97
C GLY A 17 10.91 -0.35 9.51
N LEU A 18 10.99 -1.50 8.82
CA LEU A 18 11.82 -2.64 9.25
C LEU A 18 13.33 -2.33 9.30
N ALA A 19 13.81 -1.30 8.58
CA ALA A 19 15.20 -0.86 8.66
C ALA A 19 15.47 0.20 9.76
N SER A 20 14.43 0.83 10.33
CA SER A 20 14.59 2.07 11.11
C SER A 20 13.90 2.10 12.48
N CYS A 21 13.04 1.14 12.80
CA CYS A 21 12.18 1.20 14.01
C CYS A 21 12.92 1.21 15.36
N GLN A 22 14.22 0.87 15.43
CA GLN A 22 14.97 0.91 16.69
C GLN A 22 15.70 2.24 16.98
N GLN A 23 15.98 3.09 15.97
CA GLN A 23 16.91 4.22 16.14
C GLN A 23 16.23 5.59 16.36
N GLN A 24 14.90 5.73 16.19
CA GLN A 24 14.21 7.04 16.13
C GLN A 24 13.54 7.53 17.44
N ARG A 25 13.88 6.98 18.61
CA ARG A 25 13.20 7.31 19.89
C ARG A 25 13.26 8.80 20.32
N GLN A 26 14.14 9.63 19.77
CA GLN A 26 14.27 11.03 20.21
C GLN A 26 13.47 12.06 19.38
N GLN A 27 13.07 11.75 18.14
CA GLN A 27 12.18 12.62 17.33
C GLN A 27 10.70 12.23 17.42
N GLN A 28 10.39 11.05 17.98
CA GLN A 28 9.04 10.48 18.10
C GLN A 28 8.10 11.21 19.08
N GLN A 29 8.56 12.25 19.77
CA GLN A 29 7.76 12.90 20.83
C GLN A 29 6.64 13.83 20.31
N GLN A 30 6.50 14.04 19.00
CA GLN A 30 5.51 14.95 18.42
C GLN A 30 4.57 14.35 17.36
N CYS A 31 4.77 13.11 16.91
CA CYS A 31 3.92 12.51 15.88
C CYS A 31 3.30 11.19 16.34
N ASN A 32 1.97 11.20 16.54
CA ASN A 32 1.22 10.02 16.88
C ASN A 32 0.85 9.25 15.60
N ILE A 33 1.68 8.30 15.19
CA ILE A 33 1.46 7.47 13.98
C ILE A 33 0.10 6.78 14.04
N GLU A 34 -0.35 6.30 15.21
CA GLU A 34 -1.67 5.68 15.37
C GLU A 34 -2.80 6.66 15.01
N GLU A 35 -2.68 7.93 15.39
CA GLU A 35 -3.67 8.95 15.02
C GLU A 35 -3.71 9.20 13.51
N CYS A 36 -2.56 9.24 12.85
CA CYS A 36 -2.49 9.33 11.38
C CYS A 36 -3.14 8.09 10.72
N LEU A 37 -2.86 6.90 11.26
CA LEU A 37 -3.43 5.65 10.77
C LEU A 37 -4.94 5.57 11.01
N VAL A 38 -5.47 6.13 12.09
CA VAL A 38 -6.93 6.20 12.34
C VAL A 38 -7.65 6.94 11.21
N LYS A 39 -7.08 8.03 10.68
CA LYS A 39 -7.66 8.76 9.52
C LYS A 39 -7.67 7.91 8.24
N LEU A 40 -6.81 6.90 8.18
CA LEU A 40 -6.76 5.91 7.11
C LEU A 40 -7.63 4.66 7.40
N ARG A 41 -8.28 4.54 8.57
CA ARG A 41 -9.14 3.38 8.94
C ARG A 41 -10.61 3.53 8.56
N ASP A 42 -11.02 4.63 7.93
CA ASP A 42 -12.40 4.77 7.47
C ASP A 42 -12.76 3.70 6.42
N PRO A 43 -14.03 3.24 6.37
CA PRO A 43 -14.48 2.35 5.30
C PRO A 43 -14.45 3.07 3.94
N ASP A 44 -14.39 2.29 2.88
CA ASP A 44 -14.44 2.81 1.51
C ASP A 44 -15.82 3.39 1.22
N PRO A 45 -15.89 4.51 0.48
CA PRO A 45 -17.14 5.17 0.18
C PRO A 45 -18.00 4.23 -0.66
N VAL A 46 -19.24 4.01 -0.23
CA VAL A 46 -20.23 3.20 -0.97
C VAL A 46 -21.27 4.07 -1.67
N LYS A 47 -21.24 5.39 -1.42
CA LYS A 47 -22.11 6.38 -2.04
C LYS A 47 -21.27 7.52 -2.61
N GLU A 48 -21.78 8.09 -3.69
CA GLU A 48 -21.13 9.21 -4.37
C GLU A 48 -20.96 10.45 -3.46
N GLY A 49 -21.91 10.69 -2.55
CA GLY A 49 -21.80 11.77 -1.56
C GLY A 49 -20.63 11.60 -0.58
N ASP A 50 -20.23 10.35 -0.31
CA ASP A 50 -19.24 10.03 0.72
C ASP A 50 -17.80 10.08 0.16
N ILE A 51 -17.62 10.05 -1.16
CA ILE A 51 -16.29 10.03 -1.79
C ILE A 51 -15.47 11.28 -1.43
N LYS A 52 -16.10 12.45 -1.33
CA LYS A 52 -15.42 13.70 -0.98
C LYS A 52 -14.85 13.66 0.44
N ILE A 53 -15.60 13.08 1.38
CA ILE A 53 -15.17 12.93 2.77
C ILE A 53 -14.02 11.92 2.84
N PHE A 54 -14.17 10.78 2.15
CA PHE A 54 -13.10 9.78 2.03
C PHE A 54 -11.81 10.39 1.48
N CYS A 55 -11.90 11.18 0.41
CA CYS A 55 -10.77 11.83 -0.22
C CYS A 55 -10.06 12.81 0.72
N ALA A 56 -10.82 13.69 1.38
CA ALA A 56 -10.26 14.66 2.32
C ALA A 56 -9.53 13.98 3.49
N ARG A 57 -10.17 12.97 4.12
CA ARG A 57 -9.60 12.25 5.26
C ARG A 57 -8.39 11.40 4.87
N THR A 58 -8.44 10.75 3.71
CA THR A 58 -7.31 9.95 3.23
C THR A 58 -6.12 10.85 2.89
N ALA A 59 -6.34 11.99 2.23
CA ALA A 59 -5.28 12.97 1.96
C ALA A 59 -4.67 13.53 3.26
N GLU A 60 -5.50 13.81 4.27
CA GLU A 60 -5.06 14.25 5.59
C GLU A 60 -4.22 13.17 6.29
N GLY A 61 -4.65 11.91 6.26
CA GLY A 61 -3.93 10.77 6.82
C GLY A 61 -2.57 10.54 6.15
N LEU A 62 -2.50 10.58 4.82
CA LEU A 62 -1.24 10.47 4.07
C LEU A 62 -0.29 11.62 4.40
N SER A 63 -0.80 12.85 4.44
CA SER A 63 0.01 14.03 4.80
C SER A 63 0.50 13.97 6.26
N CYS A 64 -0.29 13.37 7.16
CA CYS A 64 0.09 13.12 8.55
C CYS A 64 1.24 12.11 8.63
N LEU A 65 1.15 11.00 7.89
CA LEU A 65 2.21 9.99 7.81
C LEU A 65 3.52 10.55 7.25
N ASP A 66 3.47 11.35 6.18
CA ASP A 66 4.67 11.97 5.62
C ASP A 66 5.41 12.82 6.64
N ARG A 67 4.68 13.55 7.50
CA ARG A 67 5.27 14.36 8.57
C ARG A 67 5.82 13.52 9.72
N CYS A 68 5.21 12.37 10.01
CA CYS A 68 5.69 11.48 11.07
C CYS A 68 6.98 10.75 10.70
N LEU A 69 7.17 10.46 9.42
CA LEU A 69 8.28 9.69 8.91
C LEU A 69 9.44 10.64 8.54
N ASP A 70 9.97 11.37 9.53
CA ASP A 70 10.98 12.43 9.31
C ASP A 70 12.43 11.92 9.34
N SER A 71 12.70 10.74 8.77
CA SER A 71 14.09 10.27 8.62
C SER A 71 14.66 10.77 7.29
N PRO A 72 15.95 11.13 7.19
CA PRO A 72 16.56 11.53 5.92
C PRO A 72 16.39 10.48 4.81
N ILE A 73 16.43 9.19 5.18
CA ILE A 73 16.20 8.07 4.25
C ILE A 73 14.75 8.07 3.77
N TYR A 74 13.78 8.29 4.66
CA TYR A 74 12.39 8.40 4.26
C TYR A 74 12.13 9.64 3.41
N GLN A 75 12.66 10.81 3.76
CA GLN A 75 12.51 12.01 2.93
C GLN A 75 13.05 11.80 1.50
N ALA A 76 14.17 11.07 1.37
CA ALA A 76 14.74 10.73 0.06
C ALA A 76 13.92 9.71 -0.72
N THR A 77 13.19 8.81 -0.05
CA THR A 77 12.44 7.70 -0.69
C THR A 77 10.92 7.92 -0.74
N SER A 78 10.38 8.82 0.06
CA SER A 78 8.95 9.16 0.18
C SER A 78 8.32 9.54 -1.16
N PRO A 79 8.96 10.36 -2.03
CA PRO A 79 8.40 10.63 -3.35
C PRO A 79 8.20 9.38 -4.21
N ILE A 80 9.06 8.37 -4.04
CA ILE A 80 8.96 7.09 -4.76
C ILE A 80 7.87 6.21 -4.10
N VAL A 81 7.92 6.11 -2.77
CA VAL A 81 7.06 5.21 -1.99
C VAL A 81 5.61 5.71 -1.96
N MET A 82 5.43 6.97 -1.56
CA MET A 82 4.12 7.59 -1.34
C MET A 82 3.59 8.29 -2.59
N GLY A 83 4.46 8.63 -3.55
CA GLY A 83 4.05 9.32 -4.77
C GLY A 83 2.99 8.58 -5.56
N GLY A 84 3.16 7.26 -5.74
CA GLY A 84 2.20 6.43 -6.46
C GLY A 84 0.85 6.34 -5.74
N VAL A 85 0.86 6.22 -4.40
CA VAL A 85 -0.36 6.24 -3.59
C VAL A 85 -1.09 7.58 -3.69
N LYS A 86 -0.36 8.70 -3.57
CA LYS A 86 -0.94 10.05 -3.67
C LYS A 86 -1.51 10.31 -5.05
N GLN A 87 -0.82 9.88 -6.10
CA GLN A 87 -1.30 9.96 -7.47
C GLN A 87 -2.58 9.15 -7.65
N LEU A 88 -2.60 7.90 -7.19
CA LEU A 88 -3.78 7.05 -7.24
C LEU A 88 -4.97 7.70 -6.50
N LEU A 89 -4.74 8.22 -5.29
CA LEU A 89 -5.77 8.95 -4.55
C LEU A 89 -6.29 10.15 -5.35
N SER A 90 -5.39 10.94 -5.95
CA SER A 90 -5.75 12.08 -6.79
C SER A 90 -6.63 11.65 -7.98
N GLU A 91 -6.29 10.55 -8.65
CA GLU A 91 -7.07 10.01 -9.77
C GLU A 91 -8.46 9.52 -9.32
N ILE A 92 -8.57 8.84 -8.18
CA ILE A 92 -9.86 8.40 -7.62
C ILE A 92 -10.73 9.61 -7.26
N CYS A 93 -10.12 10.63 -6.67
CA CYS A 93 -10.79 11.80 -6.12
C CYS A 93 -11.09 12.90 -7.15
N ALA A 94 -10.57 12.77 -8.37
CA ALA A 94 -10.81 13.75 -9.42
C ALA A 94 -12.31 13.79 -9.81
N PRO A 95 -12.92 15.00 -9.95
CA PRO A 95 -14.30 15.13 -10.37
C PRO A 95 -14.57 14.41 -11.70
N GLY A 96 -15.58 13.55 -11.73
CA GLY A 96 -15.95 12.78 -12.93
C GLY A 96 -15.03 11.61 -13.28
N SER A 97 -14.05 11.28 -12.43
CA SER A 97 -13.09 10.20 -12.64
C SER A 97 -13.76 8.86 -12.96
N SER A 98 -13.31 8.22 -14.05
CA SER A 98 -13.73 6.85 -14.39
C SER A 98 -13.23 5.84 -13.34
N LEU A 99 -12.03 6.07 -12.81
CA LEU A 99 -11.45 5.25 -11.73
C LEU A 99 -12.23 5.44 -10.43
N GLY A 100 -12.59 6.67 -10.07
CA GLY A 100 -13.42 6.96 -8.90
C GLY A 100 -14.80 6.31 -8.98
N LYS A 101 -15.44 6.34 -10.16
CA LYS A 101 -16.73 5.66 -10.38
C LYS A 101 -16.65 4.14 -10.23
N ARG A 102 -15.64 3.51 -10.83
CA ARG A 102 -15.39 2.06 -10.69
C ARG A 102 -15.04 1.69 -9.25
N TYR A 103 -14.26 2.52 -8.58
CA TYR A 103 -13.95 2.33 -7.17
C TYR A 103 -15.21 2.29 -6.33
N LEU A 104 -16.06 3.31 -6.41
CA LEU A 104 -17.36 3.34 -5.72
C LEU A 104 -18.24 2.12 -6.01
N GLN A 105 -18.27 1.67 -7.27
CA GLN A 105 -19.05 0.51 -7.70
C GLN A 105 -18.61 -0.77 -6.98
N GLU A 106 -17.30 -0.98 -6.85
CA GLU A 106 -16.73 -2.20 -6.25
C GLU A 106 -16.54 -2.09 -4.72
N SER A 107 -16.52 -0.87 -4.16
CA SER A 107 -16.28 -0.59 -2.75
C SER A 107 -17.19 -1.36 -1.80
N LYS A 108 -18.44 -1.65 -2.21
CA LYS A 108 -19.36 -2.44 -1.37
C LYS A 108 -18.81 -3.83 -1.07
N CYS A 109 -18.27 -4.54 -2.06
CA CYS A 109 -17.67 -5.85 -1.84
C CYS A 109 -16.29 -5.72 -1.20
N LEU A 110 -15.46 -4.80 -1.69
CA LEU A 110 -14.08 -4.61 -1.23
C LEU A 110 -14.00 -4.26 0.26
N ASN A 111 -14.98 -3.55 0.82
CA ASN A 111 -15.07 -3.29 2.25
C ASN A 111 -15.11 -4.55 3.13
N HIS A 112 -15.60 -5.68 2.59
CA HIS A 112 -15.62 -6.98 3.28
C HIS A 112 -14.31 -7.77 3.10
N GLN A 113 -13.43 -7.33 2.21
CA GLN A 113 -12.17 -8.02 1.88
C GLN A 113 -10.96 -7.48 2.66
N ASN A 114 -11.17 -6.60 3.64
CA ASN A 114 -10.08 -6.01 4.41
C ASN A 114 -9.21 -7.06 5.12
N THR A 115 -9.83 -8.07 5.73
CA THR A 115 -9.10 -9.18 6.38
C THR A 115 -8.30 -9.96 5.34
N THR A 116 -8.91 -10.29 4.20
CA THR A 116 -8.26 -10.97 3.07
C THR A 116 -6.97 -10.27 2.63
N ILE A 117 -7.04 -8.94 2.46
CA ILE A 117 -5.90 -8.13 2.03
C ILE A 117 -4.84 -8.08 3.13
N MET A 118 -5.24 -7.90 4.39
CA MET A 118 -4.32 -7.92 5.52
C MET A 118 -3.64 -9.28 5.72
N ASP A 119 -4.33 -10.39 5.45
CA ASP A 119 -3.76 -11.74 5.54
C ASP A 119 -2.68 -11.94 4.47
N CYS A 120 -2.96 -11.53 3.22
CA CYS A 120 -1.97 -11.58 2.14
C CYS A 120 -0.74 -10.73 2.49
N ALA A 121 -0.96 -9.52 2.99
CA ALA A 121 0.09 -8.60 3.43
C ALA A 121 0.93 -9.17 4.59
N THR A 122 0.28 -9.69 5.63
CA THR A 122 0.91 -10.16 6.86
C THR A 122 1.72 -11.43 6.60
N SER A 123 1.16 -12.38 5.84
CA SER A 123 1.87 -13.60 5.48
C SER A 123 3.19 -13.31 4.76
N MET A 124 3.22 -12.25 3.96
CA MET A 124 4.42 -11.84 3.23
C MET A 124 5.42 -11.14 4.14
N ILE A 125 4.96 -10.24 5.03
CA ILE A 125 5.82 -9.57 6.02
C ILE A 125 6.48 -10.58 6.96
N GLU A 126 5.73 -11.58 7.45
CA GLU A 126 6.25 -12.58 8.39
C GLU A 126 7.32 -13.47 7.76
N LYS A 127 7.15 -13.83 6.48
CA LYS A 127 8.11 -14.66 5.75
C LYS A 127 9.31 -13.86 5.27
N TYR A 128 9.17 -12.54 5.12
CA TYR A 128 10.17 -11.65 4.54
C TYR A 128 11.58 -11.83 5.10
N PRO A 129 11.83 -11.85 6.43
CA PRO A 129 13.18 -11.98 6.97
C PRO A 129 13.84 -13.32 6.65
N ALA A 130 13.05 -14.41 6.57
CA ALA A 130 13.56 -15.75 6.30
C ALA A 130 13.99 -15.95 4.84
N LEU A 131 13.48 -15.14 3.92
CA LEU A 131 13.81 -15.21 2.50
C LEU A 131 15.12 -14.51 2.16
N ILE A 132 15.61 -13.64 3.06
CA ILE A 132 16.87 -12.92 2.91
C ILE A 132 17.99 -13.91 3.26
N GLN A 133 18.41 -14.70 2.28
CA GLN A 133 19.50 -15.68 2.45
C GLN A 133 20.83 -15.02 2.79
N ARG A 134 21.03 -13.79 2.31
CA ARG A 134 22.17 -12.92 2.63
C ARG A 134 21.66 -11.49 2.81
N PRO A 135 22.10 -10.77 3.87
CA PRO A 135 21.66 -9.40 4.11
C PRO A 135 22.43 -8.40 3.22
N ASP A 136 22.69 -8.75 1.96
CA ASP A 136 23.25 -7.81 0.99
C ASP A 136 22.12 -6.99 0.33
N PRO A 137 22.40 -5.75 -0.11
CA PRO A 137 21.37 -4.86 -0.66
C PRO A 137 20.60 -5.45 -1.85
N GLU A 138 21.25 -6.24 -2.70
CA GLU A 138 20.62 -6.82 -3.89
C GLU A 138 19.62 -7.91 -3.51
N SER A 139 19.99 -8.80 -2.59
CA SER A 139 19.08 -9.81 -2.06
C SER A 139 17.89 -9.16 -1.35
N ILE A 140 18.10 -8.09 -0.59
CA ILE A 140 17.02 -7.37 0.11
C ILE A 140 16.04 -6.75 -0.91
N ILE A 141 16.55 -6.02 -1.91
CA ILE A 141 15.74 -5.41 -2.96
C ILE A 141 14.95 -6.49 -3.72
N ARG A 142 15.61 -7.60 -4.08
CA ARG A 142 14.96 -8.70 -4.79
C ARG A 142 13.81 -9.31 -3.98
N VAL A 143 14.04 -9.63 -2.72
CA VAL A 143 13.00 -10.18 -1.84
C VAL A 143 11.85 -9.18 -1.68
N PHE A 144 12.14 -7.88 -1.55
CA PHE A 144 11.14 -6.81 -1.49
C PHE A 144 10.26 -6.77 -2.74
N CYS A 145 10.89 -6.70 -3.91
CA CYS A 145 10.18 -6.62 -5.19
C CYS A 145 9.32 -7.87 -5.44
N CYS A 146 9.88 -9.07 -5.23
CA CYS A 146 9.13 -10.31 -5.30
C CYS A 146 7.98 -10.39 -4.29
N SER A 147 8.11 -9.70 -3.14
CA SER A 147 7.04 -9.67 -2.13
C SER A 147 5.88 -8.79 -2.55
N ILE A 148 6.14 -7.69 -3.26
CA ILE A 148 5.09 -6.85 -3.85
C ILE A 148 4.29 -7.67 -4.86
N ASP A 149 4.96 -8.29 -5.83
CA ASP A 149 4.30 -9.05 -6.91
C ASP A 149 3.39 -10.15 -6.34
N ARG A 150 3.89 -10.93 -5.38
CA ARG A 150 3.12 -12.02 -4.75
C ARG A 150 2.01 -11.54 -3.83
N THR A 151 2.19 -10.39 -3.17
CA THR A 151 1.11 -9.78 -2.39
C THR A 151 -0.01 -9.34 -3.34
N GLU A 152 0.33 -8.73 -4.49
CA GLU A 152 -0.65 -8.40 -5.52
C GLU A 152 -1.38 -9.64 -6.03
N GLU A 153 -0.65 -10.69 -6.42
CA GLU A 153 -1.24 -11.95 -6.89
C GLU A 153 -2.23 -12.54 -5.86
N CYS A 154 -1.83 -12.64 -4.58
CA CYS A 154 -2.68 -13.14 -3.50
C CYS A 154 -3.96 -12.32 -3.35
N ILE A 155 -3.83 -10.98 -3.35
CA ILE A 155 -4.99 -10.08 -3.21
C ILE A 155 -5.92 -10.23 -4.41
N VAL A 156 -5.39 -10.18 -5.63
CA VAL A 156 -6.17 -10.23 -6.88
C VAL A 156 -6.88 -11.57 -7.00
N GLU A 157 -6.24 -12.69 -6.66
CA GLU A 157 -6.86 -14.02 -6.71
C GLU A 157 -8.03 -14.12 -5.72
N LYS A 158 -7.84 -13.70 -4.47
CA LYS A 158 -8.90 -13.78 -3.45
C LYS A 158 -10.04 -12.80 -3.75
N VAL A 159 -9.75 -11.58 -4.18
CA VAL A 159 -10.77 -10.62 -4.61
C VAL A 159 -11.52 -11.13 -5.84
N HIS A 160 -10.85 -11.78 -6.79
CA HIS A 160 -11.51 -12.40 -7.95
C HIS A 160 -12.50 -13.47 -7.51
N LYS A 161 -12.10 -14.32 -6.57
CA LYS A 161 -12.94 -15.38 -6.02
C LYS A 161 -14.18 -14.83 -5.30
N ASP A 162 -14.01 -13.79 -4.48
CA ASP A 162 -15.05 -13.35 -3.56
C ASP A 162 -15.90 -12.19 -4.11
N CYS A 163 -15.32 -11.31 -4.92
CA CYS A 163 -15.96 -10.11 -5.48
C CYS A 163 -16.09 -10.12 -7.01
N GLY A 164 -15.50 -11.11 -7.69
CA GLY A 164 -15.57 -11.25 -9.14
C GLY A 164 -14.53 -10.45 -9.92
N ARG A 165 -14.59 -10.59 -11.24
CA ARG A 165 -13.60 -10.06 -12.20
C ARG A 165 -13.49 -8.54 -12.22
N GLY A 166 -14.60 -7.81 -12.04
CA GLY A 166 -14.62 -6.35 -12.03
C GLY A 166 -13.76 -5.78 -10.90
N ALA A 167 -14.05 -6.21 -9.67
CA ALA A 167 -13.29 -5.88 -8.47
C ALA A 167 -11.81 -6.28 -8.58
N ALA A 168 -11.50 -7.50 -9.02
CA ALA A 168 -10.12 -7.97 -9.15
C ALA A 168 -9.31 -7.12 -10.14
N LYS A 169 -9.90 -6.79 -11.30
CA LYS A 169 -9.26 -5.92 -12.30
C LYS A 169 -9.03 -4.51 -11.75
N LEU A 170 -10.00 -3.97 -11.02
CA LEU A 170 -9.83 -2.68 -10.35
C LEU A 170 -8.69 -2.72 -9.33
N VAL A 171 -8.62 -3.74 -8.49
CA VAL A 171 -7.56 -3.85 -7.47
C VAL A 171 -6.18 -3.98 -8.10
N SER A 172 -6.01 -4.80 -9.13
CA SER A 172 -4.72 -4.88 -9.85
C SER A 172 -4.34 -3.55 -10.51
N GLU A 173 -5.29 -2.83 -11.13
CA GLU A 173 -5.04 -1.50 -11.68
C GLU A 173 -4.60 -0.49 -10.59
N MET A 174 -5.26 -0.54 -9.43
CA MET A 174 -4.91 0.31 -8.28
C MET A 174 -3.52 -0.04 -7.74
N MET A 175 -3.19 -1.32 -7.54
CA MET A 175 -1.87 -1.74 -7.08
C MET A 175 -0.79 -1.35 -8.09
N GLY A 176 -1.02 -1.61 -9.38
CA GLY A 176 -0.10 -1.22 -10.44
C GLY A 176 0.19 0.29 -10.45
N LYS A 177 -0.81 1.15 -10.20
CA LYS A 177 -0.63 2.61 -10.06
C LYS A 177 0.10 2.99 -8.78
N ALA A 178 -0.28 2.40 -7.65
CA ALA A 178 0.30 2.70 -6.34
C ALA A 178 1.78 2.33 -6.26
N PHE A 179 2.15 1.17 -6.81
CA PHE A 179 3.52 0.65 -6.81
C PHE A 179 4.31 1.04 -8.06
N HIS A 180 3.70 1.75 -9.04
CA HIS A 180 4.38 2.13 -10.28
C HIS A 180 5.76 2.79 -10.05
N PRO A 181 5.91 3.80 -9.17
CA PRO A 181 7.20 4.45 -9.01
C PRO A 181 8.24 3.53 -8.35
N ILE A 182 7.82 2.67 -7.42
CA ILE A 182 8.67 1.64 -6.82
C ILE A 182 9.13 0.65 -7.88
N ASN A 183 8.21 0.23 -8.75
CA ASN A 183 8.53 -0.71 -9.82
C ASN A 183 9.50 -0.12 -10.85
N GLN A 184 9.40 1.18 -11.14
CA GLN A 184 10.30 1.84 -12.07
C GLN A 184 11.67 2.20 -11.51
N VAL A 185 11.80 2.41 -10.20
CA VAL A 185 13.05 2.89 -9.59
C VAL A 185 13.78 1.81 -8.81
N ILE A 186 13.04 1.03 -8.00
CA ILE A 186 13.60 0.04 -7.08
C ILE A 186 13.57 -1.35 -7.72
N CYS A 187 12.44 -1.73 -8.33
CA CYS A 187 12.23 -3.07 -8.85
C CYS A 187 12.46 -3.21 -10.36
N TYR A 188 13.06 -2.21 -11.00
CA TYR A 188 13.23 -2.18 -12.46
C TYR A 188 13.96 -3.40 -13.01
N PHE A 189 14.98 -3.88 -12.29
CA PHE A 189 15.77 -5.05 -12.67
C PHE A 189 15.26 -6.36 -12.04
N ASN A 190 14.10 -6.34 -11.37
CA ASN A 190 13.57 -7.54 -10.76
C ASN A 190 13.21 -8.55 -11.85
N ASN A 191 13.78 -9.75 -11.77
CA ASN A 191 13.40 -10.87 -12.62
C ASN A 191 12.51 -11.81 -11.80
N PRO A 192 11.20 -11.94 -12.12
CA PRO A 192 10.29 -12.82 -11.39
C PRO A 192 10.77 -14.27 -11.30
N ALA A 193 11.52 -14.75 -12.30
CA ALA A 193 12.08 -16.10 -12.30
C ALA A 193 13.17 -16.31 -11.23
N GLN A 194 13.71 -15.23 -10.67
CA GLN A 194 14.73 -15.27 -9.61
C GLN A 194 14.14 -15.01 -8.22
N CYS A 195 12.81 -14.95 -8.10
CA CYS A 195 12.15 -14.83 -6.81
C CYS A 195 12.33 -16.11 -5.98
N PRO A 196 12.71 -16.01 -4.69
CA PRO A 196 12.89 -17.18 -3.83
C PRO A 196 11.59 -17.95 -3.73
N GLN A 197 11.62 -19.29 -3.67
CA GLN A 197 10.39 -20.06 -3.48
C GLN A 197 9.92 -19.96 -2.02
N PHE A 198 8.60 -19.88 -1.83
CA PHE A 198 7.93 -19.68 -0.55
C PHE A 198 7.42 -20.99 0.05
#